data_AF-A0A0K1EQZ5-F1
#
_entry.id   AF-A0A0K1EQZ5-F1
#
_cell.length_a   1.000
_cell.length_b   1.000
_cell.length_c   1.000
_cell.angle_alpha   90.00
_cell.angle_beta   90.00
_cell.angle_gamma   90.00
#
_symmetry.space_group_name_H-M   'P 1'
#
loop_
_entity.id
_entity.type
_entity.pdbx_description
1 polymer ?
#
loop_
_entity_poly.entity_id
_entity_poly.type
_entity_poly.pdbx_seq_one_letter_code
_entity_poly.pdbx_strand_id
1 'polypeptide(L)'
;MRCALLSGVFSVVLASLATSAHADVVQAPPLDCPAGAVGRTSHRGPSCQPTTCETDTDCQQVKSSWLGATGPALVCREQGLCVERRTPSSQSPYHRHPPREQELLVAVSTCGSASSCPASATCEVAKRCVPVETEKDAGTGADGGSAEEGRPAAGGSKGCGCAVVPAGEGVAAVAAGLVVSGWMVLRRRRAGR
;
A
#
# COMPACT_ATOMS: atom_id res chain seq x y z
N MET A 1 22.25 50.54 7.20
CA MET A 1 22.12 49.43 8.18
C MET A 1 20.69 49.16 8.66
N ARG A 2 19.63 49.71 8.02
CA ARG A 2 18.22 49.54 8.48
C ARG A 2 17.42 48.42 7.78
N CYS A 3 17.90 47.83 6.69
CA CYS A 3 17.17 46.77 5.97
C CYS A 3 17.33 45.34 6.54
N ALA A 4 18.23 45.13 7.51
CA ALA A 4 18.51 43.78 8.03
C ALA A 4 17.48 43.28 9.07
N LEU A 5 16.78 44.18 9.76
CA LEU A 5 15.83 43.82 10.82
C LEU A 5 14.46 43.40 10.28
N LEU A 6 14.07 43.87 9.10
CA LEU A 6 12.76 43.54 8.50
C LEU A 6 12.68 42.11 7.97
N SER A 7 13.80 41.50 7.59
CA SER A 7 13.81 40.14 7.02
C SER A 7 13.62 39.02 8.06
N GLY A 8 13.96 39.28 9.33
CA GLY A 8 13.86 38.29 10.41
C GLY A 8 12.41 38.05 10.85
N VAL A 9 11.63 39.13 10.96
CA VAL A 9 10.23 39.06 11.42
C VAL A 9 9.34 38.33 10.41
N PHE A 10 9.61 38.48 9.11
CA PHE A 10 8.82 37.83 8.05
C PHE A 10 8.95 36.31 8.06
N SER A 11 10.12 35.77 8.42
CA SER A 11 10.34 34.31 8.45
C SER A 11 9.64 33.64 9.65
N VAL A 12 9.56 34.34 10.79
CA VAL A 12 8.86 33.83 11.98
C VAL A 12 7.35 33.79 11.75
N VAL A 13 6.79 34.84 11.13
CA VAL A 13 5.35 34.89 10.81
C VAL A 13 4.95 33.81 9.80
N LEU A 14 5.79 33.50 8.80
CA LEU A 14 5.51 32.42 7.84
C LEU A 14 5.51 31.03 8.50
N ALA A 15 6.42 30.78 9.45
CA ALA A 15 6.49 29.50 10.15
C ALA A 15 5.26 29.26 11.05
N SER A 16 4.71 30.31 11.66
CA SER A 16 3.48 30.23 12.47
C SER A 16 2.19 30.05 11.66
N LEU A 17 2.23 30.25 10.34
CA LEU A 17 1.10 30.02 9.43
C LEU A 17 1.15 28.64 8.75
N ALA A 18 2.13 27.80 9.08
CA ALA A 18 2.19 26.43 8.58
C ALA A 18 1.04 25.61 9.19
N THR A 19 -0.04 25.47 8.43
CA THR A 19 -1.11 24.53 8.75
C THR A 19 -0.57 23.10 8.69
N SER A 20 -1.07 22.24 9.58
CA SER A 20 -0.72 20.82 9.59
C SER A 20 -1.06 20.21 8.23
N ALA A 21 -0.03 19.80 7.48
CA ALA A 21 -0.23 19.01 6.27
C ALA A 21 -0.68 17.61 6.68
N HIS A 22 -1.95 17.32 6.48
CA HIS A 22 -2.48 15.96 6.61
C HIS A 22 -2.21 15.22 5.30
N ALA A 23 -1.24 14.31 5.32
CA ALA A 23 -1.11 13.32 4.26
C ALA A 23 -2.23 12.31 4.40
N ASP A 24 -2.87 11.95 3.29
CA ASP A 24 -3.84 10.86 3.27
C ASP A 24 -3.12 9.56 3.65
N VAL A 25 -3.57 8.94 4.74
CA VAL A 25 -2.97 7.70 5.24
C VAL A 25 -3.56 6.54 4.45
N VAL A 26 -2.85 6.14 3.41
CA VAL A 26 -3.13 4.91 2.68
C VAL A 26 -2.64 3.74 3.53
N GLN A 27 -3.58 2.91 4.02
CA GLN A 27 -3.25 1.71 4.81
C GLN A 27 -2.41 0.73 3.99
N ALA A 28 -1.58 -0.08 4.64
CA ALA A 28 -0.83 -1.13 3.94
C ALA A 28 -1.79 -2.13 3.25
N PRO A 29 -1.42 -2.71 2.10
CA PRO A 29 -2.20 -3.77 1.47
C PRO A 29 -2.31 -4.99 2.41
N PRO A 30 -3.41 -5.77 2.34
CA PRO A 30 -3.56 -6.96 3.16
C PRO A 30 -2.55 -8.03 2.74
N LEU A 31 -1.98 -8.74 3.72
CA LEU A 31 -0.98 -9.79 3.49
C LEU A 31 -1.62 -11.17 3.29
N ASP A 32 -2.79 -11.39 3.90
CA ASP A 32 -3.46 -12.69 3.97
C ASP A 32 -4.53 -12.84 2.88
N CYS A 33 -4.14 -12.64 1.61
CA CYS A 33 -5.07 -12.84 0.49
C CYS A 33 -5.16 -14.31 0.06
N PRO A 34 -6.35 -14.78 -0.38
CA PRO A 34 -6.48 -16.13 -0.89
C PRO A 34 -5.63 -16.34 -2.15
N ALA A 35 -5.17 -17.57 -2.39
CA ALA A 35 -4.38 -17.91 -3.58
C ALA A 35 -5.14 -17.50 -4.86
N GLY A 36 -4.45 -16.81 -5.77
CA GLY A 36 -5.08 -16.21 -6.95
C GLY A 36 -5.53 -14.75 -6.77
N ALA A 37 -5.37 -14.17 -5.59
CA ALA A 37 -5.59 -12.74 -5.32
C ALA A 37 -4.33 -12.07 -4.75
N VAL A 38 -4.25 -10.75 -4.87
CA VAL A 38 -3.16 -9.94 -4.32
C VAL A 38 -3.69 -8.78 -3.48
N GLY A 39 -2.98 -8.48 -2.40
CA GLY A 39 -3.29 -7.33 -1.56
C GLY A 39 -3.05 -6.03 -2.32
N ARG A 40 -4.06 -5.17 -2.35
CA ARG A 40 -4.01 -3.82 -2.89
C ARG A 40 -4.46 -2.84 -1.84
N THR A 41 -4.04 -1.59 -2.01
CA THR A 41 -4.53 -0.48 -1.19
C THR A 41 -4.80 0.71 -2.08
N SER A 42 -5.80 1.49 -1.71
CA SER A 42 -6.20 2.72 -2.39
C SER A 42 -6.87 3.66 -1.39
N HIS A 43 -7.32 4.82 -1.85
CA HIS A 43 -8.19 5.71 -1.07
C HIS A 43 -9.51 5.06 -0.62
N ARG A 44 -9.87 3.89 -1.19
CA ARG A 44 -11.04 3.09 -0.79
C ARG A 44 -10.72 2.05 0.28
N GLY A 45 -9.47 2.00 0.76
CA GLY A 45 -8.99 1.05 1.75
C GLY A 45 -8.25 -0.16 1.16
N PRO A 46 -7.77 -1.04 2.04
CA PRO A 46 -7.09 -2.29 1.67
C PRO A 46 -8.10 -3.34 1.16
N SER A 47 -7.71 -4.10 0.14
CA SER A 47 -8.52 -5.20 -0.41
C SER A 47 -7.68 -6.30 -1.06
N CYS A 48 -8.22 -7.51 -1.18
CA CYS A 48 -7.62 -8.59 -1.96
C CYS A 48 -8.20 -8.55 -3.38
N GLN A 49 -7.44 -8.05 -4.34
CA GLN A 49 -7.86 -7.95 -5.73
C GLN A 49 -7.58 -9.28 -6.44
N PRO A 50 -8.58 -9.91 -7.11
CA PRO A 50 -8.35 -11.13 -7.87
C PRO A 50 -7.38 -10.86 -9.05
N THR A 51 -6.42 -11.75 -9.25
CA THR A 51 -5.45 -11.66 -10.37
C THR A 51 -6.04 -12.21 -11.65
N THR A 52 -5.45 -11.96 -12.81
CA THR A 52 -5.83 -12.62 -14.07
C THR A 52 -4.56 -12.93 -14.85
N CYS A 53 -4.52 -14.07 -15.53
CA CYS A 53 -3.39 -14.43 -16.36
C CYS A 53 -3.86 -15.27 -17.55
N GLU A 54 -3.10 -15.22 -18.64
CA GLU A 54 -3.24 -16.16 -19.75
C GLU A 54 -2.10 -17.19 -19.74
N THR A 55 -0.91 -16.73 -19.32
CA THR A 55 0.34 -17.49 -19.27
C THR A 55 1.11 -17.28 -17.96
N ASP A 56 2.08 -18.16 -17.67
CA ASP A 56 2.92 -18.05 -16.46
C ASP A 56 3.77 -16.76 -16.43
N THR A 57 4.06 -16.17 -17.60
CA THR A 57 4.83 -14.93 -17.71
C THR A 57 4.07 -13.73 -17.14
N ASP A 58 2.74 -13.71 -17.26
CA ASP A 58 1.89 -12.63 -16.73
C ASP A 58 2.01 -12.54 -15.21
N CYS A 59 2.24 -13.67 -14.55
CA CYS A 59 2.37 -13.76 -13.10
C CYS A 59 3.68 -13.19 -12.55
N GLN A 60 4.70 -12.98 -13.40
CA GLN A 60 5.93 -12.31 -12.99
C GLN A 60 5.72 -10.81 -12.71
N GLN A 61 4.80 -10.17 -13.44
CA GLN A 61 4.45 -8.76 -13.23
C GLN A 61 3.67 -8.56 -11.92
N VAL A 62 2.83 -9.53 -11.58
CA VAL A 62 2.07 -9.53 -10.32
C VAL A 62 3.01 -9.63 -9.12
N LYS A 63 4.03 -10.50 -9.21
CA LYS A 63 5.05 -10.70 -8.16
C LYS A 63 5.82 -9.41 -7.83
N SER A 64 6.28 -8.69 -8.86
CA SER A 64 7.09 -7.47 -8.66
C SER A 64 6.31 -6.32 -8.01
N SER A 65 4.99 -6.29 -8.17
CA SER A 65 4.13 -5.23 -7.63
C SER A 65 3.78 -5.39 -6.13
N TRP A 66 3.94 -6.57 -5.53
CA TRP A 66 3.31 -6.88 -4.23
C TRP A 66 4.28 -6.98 -3.05
N LEU A 67 5.40 -7.69 -3.20
CA LEU A 67 6.27 -8.05 -2.06
C LEU A 67 7.72 -7.57 -2.18
N GLY A 68 8.03 -6.79 -3.22
CA GLY A 68 9.41 -6.75 -3.71
C GLY A 68 9.83 -8.14 -4.22
N ALA A 69 11.13 -8.32 -4.50
CA ALA A 69 11.64 -9.48 -5.23
C ALA A 69 11.51 -10.85 -4.50
N THR A 70 11.09 -10.88 -3.23
CA THR A 70 11.22 -12.04 -2.33
C THR A 70 9.99 -12.94 -2.18
N GLY A 71 8.89 -12.71 -2.91
CA GLY A 71 7.72 -13.62 -2.88
C GLY A 71 7.97 -15.00 -3.53
N PRO A 72 7.09 -15.99 -3.31
CA PRO A 72 7.17 -17.29 -3.99
C PRO A 72 7.06 -17.13 -5.53
N ALA A 73 7.47 -18.16 -6.27
CA ALA A 73 7.18 -18.21 -7.70
C ALA A 73 5.66 -18.35 -7.91
N LEU A 74 5.12 -17.63 -8.90
CA LEU A 74 3.71 -17.68 -9.27
C LEU A 74 3.58 -18.33 -10.66
N VAL A 75 2.54 -19.14 -10.84
CA VAL A 75 2.17 -19.79 -12.11
C VAL A 75 0.71 -19.51 -12.43
N CYS A 76 0.35 -19.57 -13.72
CA CYS A 76 -0.98 -19.34 -14.20
C CYS A 76 -1.79 -20.63 -14.21
N ARG A 77 -2.83 -20.69 -13.37
CA ARG A 77 -3.68 -21.87 -13.18
C ARG A 77 -5.14 -21.49 -13.06
N GLU A 78 -6.02 -22.42 -13.38
CA GLU A 78 -7.43 -22.26 -13.04
C GLU A 78 -7.62 -22.32 -11.53
N GLN A 79 -8.24 -21.28 -10.97
CA GLN A 79 -8.50 -21.14 -9.55
C GLN A 79 -9.87 -20.49 -9.36
N GLY A 80 -10.72 -21.14 -8.59
CA GLY A 80 -11.98 -20.57 -8.12
C GLY A 80 -11.75 -19.60 -6.96
N LEU A 81 -12.34 -18.41 -7.06
CA LEU A 81 -12.38 -17.42 -5.99
C LEU A 81 -13.83 -17.00 -5.71
N CYS A 82 -14.17 -16.83 -4.43
CA CYS A 82 -15.36 -16.11 -4.04
C CYS A 82 -15.11 -14.62 -4.18
N VAL A 83 -15.74 -13.99 -5.17
CA VAL A 83 -15.58 -12.59 -5.50
C VAL A 83 -16.82 -11.80 -5.09
N GLU A 84 -16.61 -10.80 -4.24
CA GLU A 84 -17.61 -9.81 -3.85
C GLU A 84 -17.46 -8.56 -4.72
N ARG A 85 -18.56 -8.07 -5.29
CA ARG A 85 -18.61 -6.80 -6.04
C ARG A 85 -19.03 -5.68 -5.08
N ARG A 86 -18.08 -4.81 -4.74
CA ARG A 86 -18.36 -3.63 -3.90
C ARG A 86 -18.49 -2.40 -4.77
N THR A 87 -19.66 -1.77 -4.74
CA THR A 87 -19.78 -0.37 -5.13
C THR A 87 -19.23 0.46 -3.97
N PRO A 88 -18.16 1.26 -4.18
CA PRO A 88 -17.70 2.15 -3.13
C PRO A 88 -18.85 3.07 -2.74
N SER A 89 -19.15 3.19 -1.45
CA SER A 89 -20.12 4.19 -1.00
C SER A 89 -19.62 5.56 -1.48
N SER A 90 -20.36 6.19 -2.38
CA SER A 90 -19.98 7.40 -3.13
C SER A 90 -19.84 8.67 -2.27
N GLN A 91 -19.78 8.55 -0.95
CA GLN A 91 -19.83 9.68 -0.01
C GLN A 91 -18.50 10.42 0.16
N SER A 92 -17.63 10.48 -0.85
CA SER A 92 -16.53 11.46 -0.80
C SER A 92 -17.09 12.83 -1.19
N PRO A 93 -17.17 13.81 -0.28
CA PRO A 93 -17.72 15.13 -0.57
C PRO A 93 -16.87 15.94 -1.57
N TYR A 94 -15.72 15.40 -2.00
CA TYR A 94 -14.73 16.10 -2.82
C TYR A 94 -14.78 15.76 -4.32
N HIS A 95 -15.61 14.80 -4.76
CA HIS A 95 -15.73 14.49 -6.19
C HIS A 95 -16.81 15.36 -6.86
N ARG A 96 -16.38 16.39 -7.62
CA ARG A 96 -17.25 17.25 -8.45
C ARG A 96 -17.86 16.55 -9.67
N HIS A 97 -17.40 15.34 -9.98
CA HIS A 97 -17.93 14.52 -11.07
C HIS A 97 -18.60 13.28 -10.47
N PRO A 98 -19.72 12.82 -11.06
CA PRO A 98 -20.29 11.54 -10.65
C PRO A 98 -19.17 10.51 -10.77
N PRO A 99 -18.85 9.77 -9.70
CA PRO A 99 -17.81 8.77 -9.77
C PRO A 99 -18.20 7.84 -10.92
N ARG A 100 -17.27 7.56 -11.84
CA ARG A 100 -17.43 6.36 -12.68
C ARG A 100 -17.56 5.23 -11.67
N GLU A 101 -18.73 4.60 -11.65
CA GLU A 101 -19.04 3.46 -10.79
C GLU A 101 -18.13 2.31 -11.20
N GLN A 102 -16.88 2.37 -10.75
CA GLN A 102 -15.94 1.29 -10.89
C GLN A 102 -16.23 0.36 -9.73
N GLU A 103 -16.90 -0.75 -10.05
CA GLU A 103 -17.04 -1.89 -9.16
C GLU A 103 -15.66 -2.35 -8.69
N LEU A 104 -15.49 -2.47 -7.38
CA LEU A 104 -14.30 -3.07 -6.80
C LEU A 104 -14.57 -4.56 -6.64
N LEU A 105 -13.78 -5.39 -7.33
CA LEU A 105 -13.79 -6.84 -7.15
C LEU A 105 -12.89 -7.20 -5.97
N VAL A 106 -13.47 -7.85 -4.95
CA VAL A 106 -12.75 -8.27 -3.75
C VAL A 106 -12.85 -9.78 -3.61
N ALA A 107 -11.72 -10.47 -3.66
CA ALA A 107 -11.65 -11.90 -3.36
C ALA A 107 -11.68 -12.12 -1.84
N VAL A 108 -12.67 -12.86 -1.34
CA VAL A 108 -12.85 -13.11 0.10
C VAL A 108 -12.35 -14.49 0.53
N SER A 109 -12.43 -15.48 -0.35
CA SER A 109 -11.94 -16.85 -0.13
C SER A 109 -11.74 -17.57 -1.46
N THR A 110 -11.13 -18.75 -1.43
CA THR A 110 -11.15 -19.68 -2.58
C THR A 110 -12.50 -20.38 -2.67
N CYS A 111 -12.86 -20.85 -3.87
CA CYS A 111 -13.99 -21.74 -4.09
C CYS A 111 -13.64 -22.90 -5.03
N GLY A 112 -14.46 -23.96 -5.00
CA GLY A 112 -14.29 -25.19 -5.75
C GLY A 112 -15.49 -26.12 -5.52
N SER A 113 -15.37 -27.38 -5.93
CA SER A 113 -16.46 -28.37 -5.91
C SER A 113 -17.05 -28.67 -4.52
N ALA A 114 -16.34 -28.36 -3.43
CA ALA A 114 -16.77 -28.66 -2.06
C ALA A 114 -17.06 -27.43 -1.18
N SER A 115 -16.74 -26.22 -1.65
CA SER A 115 -16.82 -25.00 -0.83
C SER A 115 -17.78 -23.98 -1.42
N SER A 116 -18.83 -23.63 -0.68
CA SER A 116 -19.76 -22.57 -1.06
C SER A 116 -19.24 -21.19 -0.68
N CYS A 117 -19.47 -20.19 -1.53
CA CYS A 117 -19.17 -18.81 -1.21
C CYS A 117 -20.13 -18.21 -0.17
N PRO A 118 -19.71 -17.18 0.59
CA PRO A 118 -20.63 -16.35 1.36
C PRO A 118 -21.73 -15.77 0.47
N ALA A 119 -22.91 -15.49 1.04
CA ALA A 119 -24.07 -15.00 0.26
C ALA A 119 -23.81 -13.68 -0.50
N SER A 120 -22.82 -12.89 -0.09
CA SER A 120 -22.42 -11.65 -0.75
C SER A 120 -21.43 -11.86 -1.91
N ALA A 121 -20.94 -13.08 -2.14
CA ALA A 121 -19.89 -13.38 -3.10
C ALA A 121 -20.30 -14.48 -4.08
N THR A 122 -19.79 -14.38 -5.30
CA THR A 122 -20.02 -15.36 -6.36
C THR A 122 -18.74 -16.15 -6.60
N CYS A 123 -18.85 -17.47 -6.78
CA CYS A 123 -17.72 -18.29 -7.18
C CYS A 123 -17.36 -18.02 -8.65
N GLU A 124 -16.22 -17.39 -8.88
CA GLU A 124 -15.67 -17.11 -10.21
C GLU A 124 -14.44 -18.00 -10.45
N VAL A 125 -14.56 -18.97 -11.36
CA VAL A 125 -13.44 -19.80 -11.82
C VAL A 125 -12.80 -19.12 -13.03
N ALA A 126 -11.51 -18.80 -12.93
CA ALA A 126 -10.74 -18.23 -14.01
C ALA A 126 -9.26 -18.59 -13.87
N LYS A 127 -8.45 -18.26 -14.89
CA LYS A 127 -6.99 -18.35 -14.78
C LYS A 127 -6.45 -17.23 -13.89
N ARG A 128 -5.78 -17.62 -12.81
CA ARG A 128 -5.22 -16.75 -11.76
C ARG A 128 -3.76 -17.09 -11.53
N CYS A 129 -3.02 -16.13 -10.96
CA CYS A 129 -1.65 -16.33 -10.54
C CYS A 129 -1.61 -16.93 -9.14
N VAL A 130 -1.20 -18.19 -9.03
CA VAL A 130 -1.14 -18.94 -7.77
C VAL A 130 0.31 -19.32 -7.43
N PRO A 131 0.67 -19.44 -6.14
CA PRO A 131 1.99 -19.95 -5.76
C PRO A 131 2.21 -21.38 -6.25
N VAL A 132 3.42 -21.68 -6.74
CA VAL A 132 3.80 -23.03 -7.22
C VAL A 132 3.65 -24.10 -6.13
N GLU A 133 3.93 -23.76 -4.88
CA GLU A 133 3.89 -24.70 -3.74
C GLU A 133 2.48 -25.24 -3.43
N THR A 134 1.43 -24.56 -3.89
CA THR A 134 0.03 -24.95 -3.63
C THR A 134 -0.36 -26.27 -4.30
N GLU A 135 0.44 -26.76 -5.27
CA GLU A 135 0.19 -28.05 -5.94
C GLU A 135 0.43 -29.26 -5.03
N LYS A 136 1.28 -29.14 -4.00
CA LYS A 136 1.69 -30.30 -3.18
C LYS A 136 0.57 -30.80 -2.27
N ASP A 137 -0.33 -29.91 -1.86
CA ASP A 137 -1.41 -30.23 -0.91
C ASP A 137 -2.74 -30.56 -1.60
N ALA A 138 -2.93 -30.13 -2.86
CA ALA A 138 -4.17 -30.40 -3.60
C ALA A 138 -4.25 -31.82 -4.22
N GLY A 139 -3.13 -32.54 -4.30
CA GLY A 139 -3.05 -33.84 -4.96
C GLY A 139 -3.25 -35.09 -4.09
N THR A 140 -3.32 -34.99 -2.76
CA THR A 140 -3.14 -36.17 -1.87
C THR A 140 -4.17 -36.28 -0.73
N GLY A 141 -5.42 -35.84 -0.91
CA GLY A 141 -6.32 -35.64 0.25
C GLY A 141 -7.80 -35.95 0.07
N ALA A 142 -8.17 -37.00 -0.68
CA ALA A 142 -9.42 -37.72 -0.39
C ALA A 142 -9.04 -38.95 0.45
N ASP A 143 -8.85 -38.76 1.76
CA ASP A 143 -9.26 -39.71 2.81
C ASP A 143 -8.76 -39.25 4.19
N GLY A 144 -9.73 -38.88 5.04
CA GLY A 144 -9.73 -38.97 6.50
C GLY A 144 -8.47 -38.60 7.30
N GLY A 145 -8.48 -37.43 7.93
CA GLY A 145 -7.52 -37.11 8.99
C GLY A 145 -8.03 -36.01 9.93
N SER A 146 -8.37 -36.42 11.15
CA SER A 146 -8.92 -35.67 12.26
C SER A 146 -8.38 -34.27 12.51
N ALA A 147 -9.29 -33.43 13.01
CA ALA A 147 -9.07 -32.21 13.78
C ALA A 147 -7.78 -32.21 14.62
N GLU A 148 -6.91 -31.23 14.33
CA GLU A 148 -5.96 -30.74 15.31
C GLU A 148 -6.30 -29.29 15.64
N GLU A 149 -6.84 -29.14 16.84
CA GLU A 149 -7.24 -27.89 17.47
C GLU A 149 -6.00 -27.27 18.11
N GLY A 150 -5.64 -26.06 17.66
CA GLY A 150 -4.92 -25.11 18.49
C GLY A 150 -3.57 -24.60 17.97
N ARG A 151 -3.56 -23.35 17.51
CA ARG A 151 -2.66 -22.32 18.08
C ARG A 151 -3.06 -20.91 17.61
N PRO A 152 -3.31 -19.95 18.51
CA PRO A 152 -3.45 -18.55 18.12
C PRO A 152 -2.07 -18.01 17.72
N ALA A 153 -1.91 -17.65 16.44
CA ALA A 153 -0.77 -16.89 15.98
C ALA A 153 -0.83 -15.48 16.56
N ALA A 154 0.08 -15.19 17.50
CA ALA A 154 0.30 -13.84 18.01
C ALA A 154 0.89 -12.98 16.88
N GLY A 155 0.02 -12.35 16.09
CA GLY A 155 0.36 -11.37 15.07
C GLY A 155 0.83 -10.08 15.72
N GLY A 156 2.14 -9.98 15.99
CA GLY A 156 2.80 -8.72 16.25
C GLY A 156 2.83 -7.89 14.98
N SER A 157 1.83 -7.03 14.79
CA SER A 157 1.81 -6.01 13.77
C SER A 157 2.98 -5.05 14.01
N LYS A 158 4.11 -5.31 13.35
CA LYS A 158 5.17 -4.31 13.16
C LYS A 158 4.58 -3.21 12.30
N GLY A 159 3.93 -2.25 12.95
CA GLY A 159 3.50 -1.03 12.30
C GLY A 159 4.71 -0.43 11.59
N CYS A 160 4.57 -0.16 10.30
CA CYS A 160 5.41 0.80 9.60
C CYS A 160 5.13 2.17 10.19
N GLY A 161 5.61 2.40 11.41
CA GLY A 161 5.70 3.73 11.97
C GLY A 161 6.66 4.49 11.07
N CYS A 162 6.16 5.52 10.39
CA CYS A 162 7.01 6.60 9.92
C CYS A 162 7.77 7.07 11.16
N ALA A 163 9.02 6.60 11.31
CA ALA A 163 9.91 7.10 12.33
C ALA A 163 10.09 8.58 12.01
N VAL A 164 9.29 9.42 12.67
CA VAL A 164 9.59 10.83 12.83
C VAL A 164 10.96 10.82 13.47
N VAL A 165 11.98 11.07 12.65
CA VAL A 165 13.35 11.24 13.12
C VAL A 165 13.22 12.27 14.25
N PRO A 166 13.60 11.92 15.50
CA PRO A 166 13.52 12.87 16.59
C PRO A 166 14.26 14.13 16.14
N ALA A 167 13.69 15.30 16.42
CA ALA A 167 14.07 16.60 15.89
C ALA A 167 15.47 17.11 16.34
N GLY A 168 16.48 16.24 16.36
CA GLY A 168 17.85 16.51 16.78
C GLY A 168 18.86 16.65 15.65
N GLU A 169 18.66 16.02 14.48
CA GLU A 169 19.68 16.01 13.41
C GLU A 169 19.43 17.01 12.27
N GLY A 170 18.22 17.59 12.17
CA GLY A 170 17.90 18.58 11.13
C GLY A 170 18.50 19.97 11.37
N VAL A 171 18.95 20.28 12.59
CA VAL A 171 19.46 21.62 12.94
C VAL A 171 20.81 21.91 12.25
N ALA A 172 21.64 20.88 12.07
CA ALA A 172 22.95 21.01 11.42
C ALA A 172 22.82 21.33 9.91
N ALA A 173 21.85 20.73 9.22
CA ALA A 173 21.62 20.96 7.79
C ALA A 173 21.10 22.38 7.51
N VAL A 174 20.21 22.88 8.36
CA VAL A 174 19.71 24.28 8.28
C VAL A 174 20.83 25.27 8.59
N ALA A 175 21.67 24.99 9.59
CA ALA A 175 22.82 25.83 9.90
C ALA A 175 23.83 25.92 8.74
N ALA A 176 24.14 24.81 8.07
CA ALA A 176 25.03 24.80 6.90
C ALA A 176 24.49 25.64 5.73
N GLY A 177 23.17 25.56 5.46
CA GLY A 177 22.53 26.36 4.42
C GLY A 177 22.61 27.87 4.68
N LEU A 178 22.49 28.29 5.94
CA LEU A 178 22.61 29.70 6.33
C LEU A 178 24.05 30.23 6.22
N VAL A 179 25.06 29.40 6.47
CA VAL A 179 26.48 29.79 6.32
C VAL A 179 26.84 30.04 4.86
N VAL A 180 26.42 29.16 3.94
CA VAL A 180 26.73 29.30 2.50
C VAL A 180 26.05 30.54 1.90
N SER A 181 24.78 30.77 2.25
CA SER A 181 24.04 31.95 1.78
C SER A 181 24.62 33.25 2.34
N GLY A 182 25.03 33.27 3.61
CA GLY A 182 25.74 34.41 4.21
C GLY A 182 27.08 34.71 3.52
N TRP A 183 27.86 33.68 3.19
CA TRP A 183 29.14 33.84 2.50
C TRP A 183 29.00 34.41 1.09
N MET A 184 28.01 33.97 0.32
CA MET A 184 27.74 34.51 -1.02
C MET A 184 27.38 36.01 -0.99
N VAL A 185 26.62 36.46 0.02
CA VAL A 185 26.25 37.88 0.18
C VAL A 185 27.48 38.73 0.53
N LEU A 186 28.36 38.25 1.41
CA LEU A 186 29.59 38.95 1.77
C LEU A 186 30.56 39.06 0.59
N ARG A 187 30.66 38.03 -0.25
CA ARG A 187 31.52 38.03 -1.43
C ARG A 187 31.07 39.06 -2.47
N ARG A 188 29.75 39.19 -2.72
CA ARG A 188 29.20 40.21 -3.63
C ARG A 188 29.50 41.64 -3.17
N ARG A 189 29.49 41.92 -1.86
CA ARG A 189 29.79 43.26 -1.33
C ARG A 189 31.25 43.69 -1.47
N ARG A 190 32.18 42.73 -1.48
CA ARG A 190 33.62 43.02 -1.67
C ARG A 190 34.00 43.29 -3.12
N ALA A 191 33.26 42.73 -4.08
CA ALA A 191 33.53 42.94 -5.51
C ALA A 191 32.99 44.27 -6.06
N GLY A 192 32.15 44.98 -5.31
CA GLY A 192 31.57 46.28 -5.70
C GLY A 192 32.17 47.49 -4.97
N ARG A 193 33.30 47.33 -4.28
CA ARG A 193 34.16 48.42 -3.79
C ARG A 193 35.47 48.38 -4.56
#